data_AF-A0A093YVT5-F1
#
_entry.id   AF-A0A093YVT5-F1
#
_cell.length_a   1.000
_cell.length_b   1.000
_cell.length_c   1.000
_cell.angle_alpha   90.00
_cell.angle_beta   90.00
_cell.angle_gamma   90.00
#
_symmetry.space_group_name_H-M   'P 1'
#
loop_
_entity.id
_entity.type
_entity.pdbx_description
1 polymer ?
#
loop_
_entity_poly.entity_id
_entity_poly.type
_entity_poly.pdbx_seq_one_letter_code
_entity_poly.pdbx_strand_id
1 'polypeptide(L)'
;MTDTATPRKRAKSVTFATPPPSRENTAFRTRTAAVLGALTLTGAYLHFYQSANNGLFQSLGEMVQADTFPVSKGKFKRVFTGIKPLDTYLTNFTPFFGVLTHAGDDSSYLFWLWMIGQFGVQWALFLLESLREGNKGSLASHVGLVGFLFQNLGLATVIPAFLLITTLTSTISRASSPTGLMNLLRVHSTDLNVLPFSFLLAYFFPTICMMLPYPAINSHSSWQGWIAAWQFFPLYTVAFQYLLGSFFKAVDQGKGFKLKSDEAKMVGYFWHARPLYIGALFICGVFHVNVLAICLLPEWLVDVFPIAGTYRNVSFASVFLPPVPLPPFETVSVVRGIHTFLIWDMFVSGAAALVWAALQARNVSSRTFGVTWVLKTIGYTIITGPTGAFVMAMWERDSAVVELLIEQAMKDK
;
A
#
# COMPACT_ATOMS: atom_id res chain seq x y z
N MET A 1 -64.23 -9.73 -10.27
CA MET A 1 -63.42 -8.67 -10.90
C MET A 1 -63.97 -7.37 -10.34
N THR A 2 -63.37 -6.70 -9.37
CA THR A 2 -62.04 -6.08 -9.37
C THR A 2 -61.55 -5.95 -7.93
N ASP A 3 -60.36 -6.51 -7.66
CA ASP A 3 -59.70 -6.41 -6.35
C ASP A 3 -58.93 -5.08 -6.28
N THR A 4 -59.24 -4.26 -5.29
CA THR A 4 -58.66 -2.92 -5.15
C THR A 4 -57.32 -3.04 -4.46
N ALA A 5 -56.26 -2.88 -5.26
CA ALA A 5 -54.87 -2.91 -4.79
C ALA A 5 -54.64 -1.88 -3.68
N THR A 6 -54.38 -2.37 -2.47
CA THR A 6 -53.92 -1.58 -1.34
C THR A 6 -52.52 -1.02 -1.66
N PRO A 7 -52.27 0.28 -1.56
CA PRO A 7 -50.97 0.84 -1.88
C PRO A 7 -49.94 0.36 -0.83
N ARG A 8 -48.93 -0.39 -1.29
CA ARG A 8 -47.74 -0.74 -0.49
C ARG A 8 -47.14 0.56 0.07
N LYS A 9 -47.26 0.75 1.40
CA LYS A 9 -46.51 1.79 2.12
C LYS A 9 -45.03 1.61 1.81
N ARG A 10 -44.47 2.53 1.03
CA ARG A 10 -43.03 2.65 0.79
C ARG A 10 -42.37 2.76 2.16
N ALA A 11 -41.54 1.77 2.51
CA ALA A 11 -40.74 1.83 3.73
C ALA A 11 -40.00 3.17 3.73
N LYS A 12 -40.25 4.02 4.73
CA LYS A 12 -39.47 5.24 4.93
C LYS A 12 -38.01 4.78 5.04
N SER A 13 -37.15 5.23 4.14
CA SER A 13 -35.72 5.07 4.33
C SER A 13 -35.39 5.78 5.65
N VAL A 14 -35.03 5.00 6.66
CA VAL A 14 -34.49 5.56 7.90
C VAL A 14 -33.11 6.06 7.53
N THR A 15 -33.02 7.30 7.07
CA THR A 15 -31.77 8.05 7.11
C THR A 15 -31.48 8.28 8.58
N PHE A 16 -30.70 7.38 9.19
CA PHE A 16 -30.03 7.67 10.45
C PHE A 16 -29.12 8.87 10.18
N ALA A 17 -29.62 10.07 10.46
CA ALA A 17 -28.81 11.27 10.45
C ALA A 17 -27.68 11.02 11.46
N THR A 18 -26.46 10.81 10.95
CA THR A 18 -25.28 10.70 11.80
C THR A 18 -25.19 11.98 12.61
N PRO A 19 -25.16 11.92 13.96
CA PRO A 19 -24.99 13.13 14.76
C PRO A 19 -23.73 13.86 14.31
N PRO A 20 -23.72 15.21 14.38
CA PRO A 20 -22.56 15.99 13.98
C PRO A 20 -21.33 15.53 14.77
N PRO A 21 -20.14 15.47 14.14
CA PRO A 21 -18.93 15.02 14.81
C PRO A 21 -18.66 15.88 16.04
N SER A 22 -18.27 15.24 17.15
CA SER A 22 -17.91 15.95 18.37
C SER A 22 -16.76 16.94 18.10
N ARG A 23 -16.63 17.98 18.94
CA ARG A 23 -15.49 18.90 18.89
C ARG A 23 -14.16 18.16 18.97
N GLU A 24 -14.09 17.12 19.80
CA GLU A 24 -12.91 16.27 19.92
C GLU A 24 -12.56 15.52 18.64
N ASN A 25 -13.56 14.94 17.97
CA ASN A 25 -13.35 14.22 16.70
C ASN A 25 -12.88 15.19 15.60
N THR A 26 -13.45 16.39 15.57
CA THR A 26 -13.01 17.44 14.65
C THR A 26 -11.56 17.85 14.93
N ALA A 27 -11.20 18.07 16.21
CA ALA A 27 -9.83 18.40 16.61
C ALA A 27 -8.84 17.27 16.27
N PHE A 28 -9.21 16.01 16.50
CA PHE A 28 -8.37 14.86 16.14
C PHE A 28 -8.13 14.78 14.63
N ARG A 29 -9.17 14.98 13.83
CA ARG A 29 -9.04 15.02 12.36
C ARG A 29 -8.14 16.16 11.90
N THR A 30 -8.28 17.37 12.47
CA THR A 30 -7.41 18.50 12.15
C THR A 30 -5.95 18.23 12.50
N ARG A 31 -5.68 17.63 13.66
CA ARG A 31 -4.32 17.20 14.04
C ARG A 31 -3.75 16.15 13.09
N THR A 32 -4.58 15.17 12.71
CA THR A 32 -4.21 14.15 11.72
C THR A 32 -3.83 14.80 10.39
N ALA A 33 -4.65 15.72 9.89
CA ALA A 33 -4.36 16.47 8.66
C ALA A 33 -3.06 17.27 8.77
N ALA A 34 -2.81 17.96 9.89
CA ALA A 34 -1.57 18.70 10.11
C ALA A 34 -0.33 17.78 10.07
N VAL A 35 -0.39 16.62 10.73
CA VAL A 35 0.70 15.63 10.71
C VAL A 35 0.93 15.09 9.30
N LEU A 36 -0.13 14.73 8.57
CA LEU A 36 -0.02 14.25 7.19
C LEU A 36 0.54 15.32 6.24
N GLY A 37 0.18 16.59 6.44
CA GLY A 37 0.77 17.73 5.72
C GLY A 37 2.27 17.87 6.01
N ALA A 38 2.67 17.79 7.28
CA ALA A 38 4.09 17.81 7.66
C ALA A 38 4.88 16.63 7.06
N LEU A 39 4.29 15.42 7.07
CA LEU A 39 4.89 14.24 6.44
C LEU A 39 5.01 14.38 4.92
N THR A 40 4.05 15.04 4.26
CA THR A 40 4.12 15.35 2.82
C THR A 40 5.32 16.25 2.51
N LEU A 41 5.49 17.33 3.28
CA LEU A 41 6.64 18.24 3.12
C LEU A 41 7.96 17.54 3.43
N THR A 42 7.97 16.66 4.44
CA THR A 42 9.14 15.86 4.81
C THR A 42 9.51 14.89 3.68
N GLY A 43 8.54 14.17 3.11
CA GLY A 43 8.78 13.30 1.96
C GLY A 43 9.31 14.04 0.75
N ALA A 44 8.73 15.20 0.42
CA ALA A 44 9.23 16.05 -0.67
C ALA A 44 10.66 16.54 -0.44
N TYR A 45 10.99 16.93 0.80
CA TYR A 45 12.35 17.31 1.18
C TYR A 45 13.33 16.15 0.98
N LEU A 46 13.00 14.95 1.49
CA LEU A 46 13.86 13.77 1.40
C LEU A 46 14.05 13.31 -0.05
N HIS A 47 12.97 13.27 -0.84
CA HIS A 47 13.04 12.84 -2.22
C HIS A 47 13.75 13.82 -3.12
N PHE A 48 13.42 15.11 -3.04
CA PHE A 48 13.90 16.07 -4.03
C PHE A 48 15.12 16.85 -3.55
N TYR A 49 15.13 17.29 -2.30
CA TYR A 49 16.25 18.09 -1.79
C TYR A 49 17.43 17.19 -1.38
N GLN A 50 17.24 16.19 -0.52
CA GLN A 50 18.33 15.31 -0.12
C GLN A 50 18.92 14.55 -1.31
N SER A 51 18.08 13.97 -2.19
CA SER A 51 18.56 13.24 -3.36
C SER A 51 19.24 14.11 -4.43
N ALA A 52 18.85 15.38 -4.56
CA ALA A 52 19.59 16.29 -5.44
C ALA A 52 20.98 16.59 -4.88
N ASN A 53 21.10 16.76 -3.56
CA ASN A 53 22.34 17.17 -2.92
C ASN A 53 23.28 16.01 -2.55
N ASN A 54 22.80 14.75 -2.55
CA ASN A 54 23.64 13.56 -2.36
C ASN A 54 24.19 12.97 -3.67
N GLY A 55 23.90 13.60 -4.82
CA GLY A 55 24.37 13.19 -6.15
C GLY A 55 23.48 12.19 -6.88
N LEU A 56 22.39 11.69 -6.28
CA LEU A 56 21.55 10.64 -6.89
C LEU A 56 21.01 11.03 -8.27
N PHE A 57 20.41 12.22 -8.41
CA PHE A 57 19.82 12.63 -9.69
C PHE A 57 20.87 12.86 -10.78
N GLN A 58 22.06 13.33 -10.41
CA GLN A 58 23.16 13.44 -11.34
C GLN A 58 23.58 12.05 -11.84
N SER A 59 23.81 11.10 -10.94
CA SER A 59 24.19 9.73 -11.32
C SER A 59 23.10 9.04 -12.16
N LEU A 60 21.82 9.25 -11.86
CA LEU A 60 20.71 8.75 -12.70
C LEU A 60 20.76 9.33 -14.12
N GLY A 61 21.01 10.64 -14.24
CA GLY A 61 21.20 11.29 -15.54
C GLY A 61 22.35 10.69 -16.35
N GLU A 62 23.49 10.47 -15.70
CA GLU A 62 24.67 9.84 -16.32
C GLU A 62 24.38 8.40 -16.76
N MET A 63 23.70 7.60 -15.94
CA MET A 63 23.31 6.22 -16.28
C MET A 63 22.39 6.17 -17.50
N VAL A 64 21.46 7.14 -17.63
CA VAL A 64 20.56 7.20 -18.78
C VAL A 64 21.31 7.55 -20.07
N GLN A 65 22.46 8.23 -20.01
CA GLN A 65 23.28 8.52 -21.19
C GLN A 65 24.24 7.40 -21.57
N ALA A 66 24.52 6.45 -20.67
CA ALA A 66 25.43 5.34 -20.94
C ALA A 66 24.92 4.39 -22.04
N ASP A 67 25.86 3.76 -22.76
CA ASP A 67 25.55 2.72 -23.77
C ASP A 67 25.21 1.37 -23.15
N THR A 68 25.70 1.14 -21.93
CA THR A 68 25.53 -0.11 -21.20
C THR A 68 24.74 0.11 -19.93
N PHE A 69 23.97 -0.90 -19.53
CA PHE A 69 23.24 -0.89 -18.28
C PHE A 69 24.25 -0.97 -17.11
N PRO A 70 24.17 -0.09 -16.10
CA PRO A 70 25.20 0.11 -15.06
C PRO A 70 25.65 -1.15 -14.34
N VAL A 71 24.70 -2.08 -14.16
CA VAL A 71 24.86 -3.30 -13.36
C VAL A 71 25.36 -4.49 -14.17
N SER A 72 24.75 -4.75 -15.32
CA SER A 72 25.03 -5.95 -16.10
C SER A 72 26.13 -5.75 -17.15
N LYS A 73 26.51 -4.49 -17.43
CA LYS A 73 27.33 -4.06 -18.57
C LYS A 73 26.76 -4.49 -19.95
N GLY A 74 25.52 -4.98 -19.98
CA GLY A 74 24.80 -5.34 -21.20
C GLY A 74 24.24 -4.10 -21.89
N LYS A 75 23.80 -4.24 -23.15
CA LYS A 75 23.25 -3.13 -23.93
C LYS A 75 22.06 -2.48 -23.20
N PHE A 76 22.09 -1.16 -23.05
CA PHE A 76 20.97 -0.43 -22.47
C PHE A 76 19.80 -0.34 -23.47
N LYS A 77 18.61 -0.79 -23.05
CA LYS A 77 17.40 -0.79 -23.87
C LYS A 77 16.73 0.57 -23.78
N ARG A 78 16.53 1.22 -24.94
CA ARG A 78 15.88 2.54 -25.06
C ARG A 78 14.55 2.50 -25.79
N VAL A 79 14.27 1.40 -26.49
CA VAL A 79 13.02 1.20 -27.24
C VAL A 79 12.30 0.01 -26.61
N PHE A 80 11.15 0.27 -25.99
CA PHE A 80 10.33 -0.73 -25.30
C PHE A 80 9.05 -1.01 -26.08
N THR A 81 8.43 0.05 -26.60
CA THR A 81 7.12 0.04 -27.24
C THR A 81 7.14 0.57 -28.66
N GLY A 82 8.16 1.36 -29.02
CA GLY A 82 8.21 2.10 -30.29
C GLY A 82 7.53 3.48 -30.21
N ILE A 83 6.88 3.80 -29.10
CA ILE A 83 6.22 5.10 -28.89
C ILE A 83 7.21 6.02 -28.16
N LYS A 84 7.80 6.99 -28.87
CA LYS A 84 8.91 7.82 -28.36
C LYS A 84 8.66 8.44 -26.97
N PRO A 85 7.53 9.10 -26.67
CA PRO A 85 7.30 9.64 -25.32
C PRO A 85 7.31 8.57 -24.22
N LEU A 86 6.72 7.41 -24.50
CA LEU A 86 6.64 6.30 -23.55
C LEU A 86 8.00 5.62 -23.37
N ASP A 87 8.75 5.46 -24.46
CA ASP A 87 10.10 4.90 -24.43
C ASP A 87 11.08 5.80 -23.70
N THR A 88 10.98 7.14 -23.86
CA THR A 88 11.76 8.10 -23.07
C THR A 88 11.44 7.98 -21.59
N TYR A 89 10.16 7.91 -21.23
CA TYR A 89 9.72 7.71 -19.84
C TYR A 89 10.32 6.41 -19.25
N LEU A 90 10.16 5.30 -19.95
CA LEU A 90 10.65 3.98 -19.50
C LEU A 90 12.18 3.93 -19.40
N THR A 91 12.88 4.60 -20.31
CA THR A 91 14.35 4.70 -20.28
C THR A 91 14.84 5.41 -19.01
N ASN A 92 14.10 6.40 -18.50
CA ASN A 92 14.50 7.10 -17.28
C ASN A 92 14.25 6.29 -15.99
N PHE A 93 13.15 5.53 -15.93
CA PHE A 93 12.76 4.79 -14.72
C PHE A 93 13.34 3.37 -14.62
N THR A 94 13.66 2.74 -15.75
CA THR A 94 14.21 1.38 -15.76
C THR A 94 15.53 1.25 -14.97
N PRO A 95 16.50 2.17 -15.09
CA PRO A 95 17.72 2.13 -14.28
C PRO A 95 17.46 2.22 -12.77
N PHE A 96 16.51 3.08 -12.35
CA PHE A 96 16.21 3.32 -10.93
C PHE A 96 15.83 2.03 -10.20
N PHE A 97 14.91 1.23 -10.76
CA PHE A 97 14.50 -0.03 -10.14
C PHE A 97 15.40 -1.20 -10.53
N GLY A 98 15.97 -1.18 -11.73
CA GLY A 98 16.76 -2.28 -12.25
C GLY A 98 18.02 -2.56 -11.44
N VAL A 99 18.72 -1.52 -10.97
CA VAL A 99 19.98 -1.71 -10.23
C VAL A 99 19.80 -2.53 -8.94
N LEU A 100 18.62 -2.46 -8.31
CA LEU A 100 18.30 -3.18 -7.08
C LEU A 100 17.92 -4.64 -7.28
N THR A 101 17.66 -5.09 -8.51
CA THR A 101 17.19 -6.47 -8.75
C THR A 101 18.31 -7.47 -8.98
N HIS A 102 19.49 -7.03 -9.43
CA HIS A 102 20.54 -7.93 -9.92
C HIS A 102 21.98 -7.52 -9.58
N ALA A 103 22.29 -6.24 -9.31
CA ALA A 103 23.61 -5.86 -8.76
C ALA A 103 23.53 -4.57 -7.94
N GLY A 104 22.86 -4.68 -6.81
CA GLY A 104 23.09 -3.79 -5.68
C GLY A 104 24.16 -4.36 -4.77
N ASP A 105 24.56 -3.58 -3.76
CA ASP A 105 25.11 -4.19 -2.56
C ASP A 105 24.04 -5.04 -1.86
N ASP A 106 24.50 -6.01 -1.08
CA ASP A 106 23.66 -6.97 -0.37
C ASP A 106 22.60 -6.30 0.52
N SER A 107 22.92 -5.14 1.10
CA SER A 107 21.99 -4.43 1.98
C SER A 107 20.86 -3.79 1.19
N SER A 108 21.19 -3.16 0.06
CA SER A 108 20.21 -2.60 -0.87
C SER A 108 19.29 -3.68 -1.45
N TYR A 109 19.84 -4.85 -1.81
CA TYR A 109 19.05 -5.97 -2.32
C TYR A 109 18.08 -6.54 -1.26
N LEU A 110 18.55 -6.75 -0.03
CA LEU A 110 17.70 -7.22 1.07
C LEU A 110 16.63 -6.20 1.45
N PHE A 111 16.96 -4.91 1.41
CA PHE A 111 15.97 -3.86 1.59
C PHE A 111 14.92 -3.90 0.48
N TRP A 112 15.34 -4.03 -0.78
CA TRP A 112 14.42 -4.15 -1.92
C TRP A 112 13.48 -5.36 -1.76
N LEU A 113 14.02 -6.53 -1.40
CA LEU A 113 13.24 -7.73 -1.09
C LEU A 113 12.21 -7.48 0.01
N TRP A 114 12.63 -6.86 1.11
CA TRP A 114 11.71 -6.49 2.19
C TRP A 114 10.63 -5.51 1.70
N MET A 115 11.05 -4.49 0.96
CA MET A 115 10.20 -3.41 0.47
C MET A 115 9.10 -3.94 -0.43
N ILE A 116 9.39 -4.80 -1.42
CA ILE A 116 8.36 -5.31 -2.34
C ILE A 116 7.23 -6.05 -1.61
N GLY A 117 7.54 -6.78 -0.53
CA GLY A 117 6.51 -7.41 0.29
C GLY A 117 5.64 -6.38 1.02
N GLN A 118 6.28 -5.43 1.70
CA GLN A 118 5.59 -4.41 2.49
C GLN A 118 4.80 -3.44 1.61
N PHE A 119 5.41 -2.95 0.55
CA PHE A 119 4.81 -2.02 -0.41
C PHE A 119 3.66 -2.66 -1.16
N GLY A 120 3.82 -3.89 -1.67
CA GLY A 120 2.77 -4.60 -2.38
C GLY A 120 1.50 -4.74 -1.55
N VAL A 121 1.65 -5.11 -0.27
CA VAL A 121 0.51 -5.21 0.65
C VAL A 121 -0.11 -3.85 0.95
N GLN A 122 0.71 -2.80 1.09
CA GLN A 122 0.22 -1.44 1.33
C GLN A 122 -0.63 -0.96 0.14
N TRP A 123 -0.16 -1.22 -1.09
CA TRP A 123 -0.91 -0.98 -2.32
C TRP A 123 -2.22 -1.75 -2.36
N ALA A 124 -2.20 -3.04 -2.04
CA ALA A 124 -3.41 -3.86 -2.01
C ALA A 124 -4.46 -3.32 -1.01
N LEU A 125 -4.03 -2.78 0.14
CA LEU A 125 -4.93 -2.14 1.08
C LEU A 125 -5.47 -0.80 0.57
N PHE A 126 -4.68 0.02 -0.11
CA PHE A 126 -5.20 1.24 -0.74
C PHE A 126 -6.19 0.93 -1.86
N LEU A 127 -5.96 -0.14 -2.63
CA LEU A 127 -6.93 -0.64 -3.58
C LEU A 127 -8.22 -1.09 -2.89
N LEU A 128 -8.13 -1.88 -1.82
CA LEU A 128 -9.28 -2.29 -1.01
C LEU A 128 -10.07 -1.08 -0.51
N GLU A 129 -9.38 -0.06 0.02
CA GLU A 129 -10.01 1.17 0.50
C GLU A 129 -10.67 1.98 -0.64
N SER A 130 -10.09 1.97 -1.84
CA SER A 130 -10.68 2.63 -3.01
C SER A 130 -12.01 2.01 -3.46
N LEU A 131 -12.19 0.72 -3.20
CA LEU A 131 -13.39 -0.05 -3.54
C LEU A 131 -14.51 0.09 -2.51
N ARG A 132 -14.26 0.77 -1.38
CA ARG A 132 -15.23 0.99 -0.32
C ARG A 132 -16.37 1.88 -0.82
N GLU A 133 -17.60 1.52 -0.47
CA GLU A 133 -18.82 2.27 -0.82
C GLU A 133 -18.70 3.77 -0.46
N GLY A 134 -18.12 4.08 0.70
CA GLY A 134 -17.97 5.46 1.18
C GLY A 134 -16.95 6.31 0.42
N ASN A 135 -16.13 5.69 -0.44
CA ASN A 135 -15.14 6.39 -1.26
C ASN A 135 -15.60 6.55 -2.73
N LYS A 136 -16.74 5.97 -3.13
CA LYS A 136 -17.26 6.11 -4.50
C LYS A 136 -17.45 7.58 -4.88
N GLY A 137 -16.92 7.96 -6.04
CA GLY A 137 -17.00 9.31 -6.57
C GLY A 137 -16.06 10.32 -5.89
N SER A 138 -15.18 9.88 -4.99
CA SER A 138 -14.16 10.72 -4.37
C SER A 138 -12.78 10.52 -5.02
N LEU A 139 -11.78 11.33 -4.65
CA LEU A 139 -10.40 11.08 -5.09
C LEU A 139 -9.89 9.69 -4.61
N ALA A 140 -10.35 9.22 -3.45
CA ALA A 140 -9.96 7.92 -2.92
C ALA A 140 -10.38 6.73 -3.80
N SER A 141 -11.42 6.87 -4.64
CA SER A 141 -11.77 5.81 -5.61
C SER A 141 -10.87 5.80 -6.85
N HIS A 142 -10.06 6.84 -7.08
CA HIS A 142 -9.16 6.96 -8.22
C HIS A 142 -7.72 6.52 -7.85
N VAL A 143 -7.60 5.42 -7.12
CA VAL A 143 -6.32 4.96 -6.55
C VAL A 143 -5.28 4.64 -7.62
N GLY A 144 -5.67 4.27 -8.84
CA GLY A 144 -4.75 4.06 -9.96
C GLY A 144 -3.94 5.30 -10.31
N LEU A 145 -4.56 6.49 -10.27
CA LEU A 145 -3.86 7.76 -10.48
C LEU A 145 -2.88 8.05 -9.35
N VAL A 146 -3.29 7.83 -8.10
CA VAL A 146 -2.39 7.95 -6.92
C VAL A 146 -1.20 7.01 -7.07
N GLY A 147 -1.46 5.79 -7.54
CA GLY A 147 -0.46 4.79 -7.84
C GLY A 147 0.55 5.25 -8.87
N PHE A 148 0.06 5.77 -9.98
CA PHE A 148 0.90 6.33 -11.02
C PHE A 148 1.72 7.53 -10.52
N LEU A 149 1.15 8.38 -9.67
CA LEU A 149 1.85 9.51 -9.08
C LEU A 149 2.97 9.07 -8.13
N PHE A 150 2.74 8.11 -7.23
CA PHE A 150 3.81 7.66 -6.33
C PHE A 150 4.94 6.95 -7.10
N GLN A 151 4.63 6.31 -8.23
CA GLN A 151 5.65 5.67 -9.04
C GLN A 151 6.66 6.70 -9.59
N ASN A 152 6.18 7.93 -9.78
CA ASN A 152 6.93 9.04 -10.36
C ASN A 152 7.59 9.97 -9.35
N LEU A 153 6.92 10.20 -8.22
CA LEU A 153 7.31 11.20 -7.22
C LEU A 153 7.74 10.58 -5.88
N GLY A 154 7.66 9.24 -5.80
CA GLY A 154 7.91 8.44 -4.62
C GLY A 154 6.73 8.41 -3.63
N LEU A 155 6.66 7.33 -2.86
CA LEU A 155 5.66 7.09 -1.83
C LEU A 155 5.75 8.09 -0.67
N ALA A 156 6.96 8.46 -0.24
CA ALA A 156 7.14 9.39 0.89
C ALA A 156 6.43 10.73 0.66
N THR A 157 6.39 11.19 -0.60
CA THR A 157 5.71 12.43 -0.97
C THR A 157 4.22 12.21 -1.22
N VAL A 158 3.87 11.21 -2.02
CA VAL A 158 2.51 11.07 -2.56
C VAL A 158 1.55 10.44 -1.56
N ILE A 159 1.95 9.44 -0.80
CA ILE A 159 1.04 8.74 0.12
C ILE A 159 0.54 9.66 1.25
N PRO A 160 1.39 10.44 1.95
CA PRO A 160 0.89 11.37 2.97
C PRO A 160 -0.02 12.45 2.36
N ALA A 161 0.28 12.95 1.16
CA ALA A 161 -0.55 13.93 0.46
C ALA A 161 -1.92 13.35 0.10
N PHE A 162 -1.94 12.12 -0.42
CA PHE A 162 -3.17 11.39 -0.72
C PHE A 162 -4.01 11.20 0.56
N LEU A 163 -3.41 10.71 1.63
CA LEU A 163 -4.09 10.48 2.91
C LEU A 163 -4.57 11.78 3.56
N LEU A 164 -3.85 12.89 3.38
CA LEU A 164 -4.29 14.23 3.77
C LEU A 164 -5.57 14.60 3.02
N ILE A 165 -5.57 14.48 1.69
CA ILE A 165 -6.74 14.80 0.88
C ILE A 165 -7.91 13.88 1.27
N THR A 166 -7.69 12.58 1.43
CA THR A 166 -8.72 11.63 1.89
C THR A 166 -9.26 12.02 3.27
N THR A 167 -8.40 12.42 4.21
CA THR A 167 -8.80 12.89 5.55
C THR A 167 -9.73 14.10 5.47
N LEU A 168 -9.46 15.02 4.54
CA LEU A 168 -10.22 16.26 4.37
C LEU A 168 -11.51 16.07 3.56
N THR A 169 -11.54 15.12 2.62
CA THR A 169 -12.61 15.02 1.61
C THR A 169 -13.46 13.76 1.71
N SER A 170 -12.94 12.63 2.18
CA SER A 170 -13.66 11.36 2.21
C SER A 170 -14.81 11.39 3.21
N THR A 171 -15.92 10.76 2.84
CA THR A 171 -17.05 10.55 3.75
C THR A 171 -16.69 9.60 4.89
N ILE A 172 -15.81 8.62 4.65
CA ILE A 172 -15.35 7.67 5.68
C ILE A 172 -14.58 8.41 6.78
N SER A 173 -13.67 9.31 6.43
CA SER A 173 -12.89 10.08 7.40
C SER A 173 -13.71 11.15 8.15
N ARG A 174 -14.93 11.45 7.68
CA ARG A 174 -15.89 12.35 8.36
C ARG A 174 -16.91 11.60 9.21
N ALA A 175 -17.13 10.31 8.96
CA ALA A 175 -18.02 9.50 9.77
C ALA A 175 -17.47 9.36 11.20
N SER A 176 -18.35 9.46 12.19
CA SER A 176 -17.98 9.48 13.62
C SER A 176 -18.89 8.59 14.48
N SER A 177 -19.49 7.57 13.86
CA SER A 177 -20.26 6.54 14.56
C SER A 177 -20.13 5.19 13.85
N PRO A 178 -20.23 4.07 14.59
CA PRO A 178 -20.24 2.73 14.00
C PRO A 178 -21.34 2.55 12.95
N THR A 179 -22.56 3.02 13.24
CA THR A 179 -23.70 2.96 12.31
C THR A 179 -23.45 3.76 11.03
N GLY A 180 -22.81 4.93 11.13
CA GLY A 180 -22.42 5.72 9.96
C GLY A 180 -21.36 5.03 9.11
N LEU A 181 -20.39 4.37 9.74
CA LEU A 181 -19.33 3.62 9.05
C LEU A 181 -19.83 2.31 8.43
N MET A 182 -20.86 1.70 9.00
CA MET A 182 -21.42 0.41 8.60
C MET A 182 -21.60 0.30 7.08
N ASN A 183 -22.29 1.24 6.46
CA ASN A 183 -22.56 1.19 5.02
C ASN A 183 -21.41 1.73 4.17
N LEU A 184 -20.51 2.54 4.75
CA LEU A 184 -19.40 3.16 4.05
C LEU A 184 -18.22 2.22 3.86
N LEU A 185 -18.00 1.29 4.78
CA LEU A 185 -16.88 0.36 4.73
C LEU A 185 -17.15 -0.87 3.85
N ARG A 186 -18.31 -1.03 3.24
CA ARG A 186 -18.59 -2.23 2.44
C ARG A 186 -17.84 -2.22 1.13
N VAL A 187 -17.48 -3.41 0.66
CA VAL A 187 -17.04 -3.67 -0.71
C VAL A 187 -17.95 -4.74 -1.28
N HIS A 188 -18.25 -4.66 -2.57
CA HIS A 188 -19.02 -5.68 -3.25
C HIS A 188 -18.27 -7.03 -3.24
N SER A 189 -18.95 -8.15 -2.95
CA SER A 189 -18.31 -9.45 -2.78
C SER A 189 -17.50 -9.90 -4.01
N THR A 190 -18.01 -9.65 -5.22
CA THR A 190 -17.23 -9.93 -6.46
C THR A 190 -15.93 -9.14 -6.50
N ASP A 191 -15.92 -7.88 -6.08
CA ASP A 191 -14.72 -7.06 -6.11
C ASP A 191 -13.70 -7.55 -5.06
N LEU A 192 -14.17 -8.00 -3.89
CA LEU A 192 -13.32 -8.66 -2.89
C LEU A 192 -12.68 -9.94 -3.41
N ASN A 193 -13.45 -10.79 -4.10
CA ASN A 193 -12.95 -12.07 -4.63
C ASN A 193 -11.95 -11.87 -5.77
N VAL A 194 -12.12 -10.81 -6.57
CA VAL A 194 -11.25 -10.50 -7.70
C VAL A 194 -9.93 -9.85 -7.25
N LEU A 195 -9.94 -9.12 -6.13
CA LEU A 195 -8.79 -8.33 -5.65
C LEU A 195 -7.48 -9.11 -5.60
N PRO A 196 -7.40 -10.31 -4.99
CA PRO A 196 -6.17 -11.10 -5.00
C PRO A 196 -5.64 -11.39 -6.40
N PHE A 197 -6.52 -11.70 -7.36
CA PHE A 197 -6.11 -12.03 -8.73
C PHE A 197 -5.60 -10.80 -9.48
N SER A 198 -6.30 -9.68 -9.37
CA SER A 198 -5.87 -8.41 -9.98
C SER A 198 -4.52 -7.97 -9.43
N PHE A 199 -4.33 -8.10 -8.11
CA PHE A 199 -3.06 -7.80 -7.46
C PHE A 199 -1.94 -8.76 -7.88
N LEU A 200 -2.20 -10.08 -7.93
CA LEU A 200 -1.21 -11.06 -8.35
C LEU A 200 -0.75 -10.84 -9.80
N LEU A 201 -1.68 -10.60 -10.72
CA LEU A 201 -1.38 -10.40 -12.14
C LEU A 201 -0.67 -9.07 -12.41
N ALA A 202 -1.10 -7.99 -11.76
CA ALA A 202 -0.54 -6.68 -12.02
C ALA A 202 0.77 -6.42 -11.28
N TYR A 203 0.90 -6.88 -10.03
CA TYR A 203 2.02 -6.56 -9.16
C TYR A 203 3.01 -7.72 -9.02
N PHE A 204 2.57 -8.86 -8.46
CA PHE A 204 3.49 -9.94 -8.11
C PHE A 204 4.10 -10.61 -9.33
N PHE A 205 3.32 -10.87 -10.37
CA PHE A 205 3.81 -11.52 -11.58
C PHE A 205 4.97 -10.76 -12.23
N PRO A 206 4.85 -9.46 -12.60
CA PRO A 206 5.98 -8.73 -13.14
C PRO A 206 7.13 -8.54 -12.15
N THR A 207 6.83 -8.44 -10.84
CA THR A 207 7.88 -8.38 -9.78
C THR A 207 8.74 -9.64 -9.78
N ILE A 208 8.13 -10.83 -9.88
CA ILE A 208 8.87 -12.09 -9.98
C ILE A 208 9.70 -12.10 -11.27
N CYS A 209 9.12 -11.72 -12.41
CA CYS A 209 9.82 -11.74 -13.69
C CYS A 209 11.03 -10.80 -13.74
N MET A 210 10.99 -9.62 -13.08
CA MET A 210 12.15 -8.72 -12.98
C MET A 210 13.22 -9.21 -12.00
N MET A 211 12.88 -10.16 -11.11
CA MET A 211 13.80 -10.75 -10.14
C MET A 211 14.36 -12.11 -10.56
N LEU A 212 13.87 -12.70 -11.65
CA LEU A 212 14.41 -13.96 -12.17
C LEU A 212 15.88 -13.79 -12.57
N PRO A 213 16.78 -14.72 -12.14
CA PRO A 213 18.19 -14.66 -12.45
C PRO A 213 18.48 -14.44 -13.93
N TYR A 214 19.17 -13.35 -14.23
CA TYR A 214 19.81 -13.09 -15.52
C TYR A 214 21.32 -13.36 -15.41
N PRO A 215 21.97 -13.98 -16.43
CA PRO A 215 21.42 -14.46 -17.71
C PRO A 215 20.86 -15.89 -17.68
N ALA A 216 20.82 -16.55 -16.52
CA ALA A 216 20.50 -17.98 -16.44
C ALA A 216 19.07 -18.33 -16.86
N ILE A 217 18.08 -17.49 -16.52
CA ILE A 217 16.64 -17.73 -16.76
C ILE A 217 16.06 -16.66 -17.70
N ASN A 218 16.58 -15.45 -17.68
CA ASN A 218 16.07 -14.31 -18.44
C ASN A 218 17.12 -13.76 -19.41
N SER A 219 16.70 -13.08 -20.49
CA SER A 219 17.61 -12.32 -21.37
C SER A 219 17.78 -10.88 -20.88
N HIS A 220 18.84 -10.20 -21.28
CA HIS A 220 19.12 -8.84 -20.79
C HIS A 220 18.02 -7.84 -21.22
N SER A 221 17.53 -7.99 -22.45
CA SER A 221 16.45 -7.18 -23.02
C SER A 221 15.10 -7.49 -22.38
N SER A 222 14.85 -8.78 -22.09
CA SER A 222 13.62 -9.24 -21.45
C SER A 222 13.54 -8.76 -20.00
N TRP A 223 14.64 -8.84 -19.24
CA TRP A 223 14.74 -8.32 -17.87
C TRP A 223 14.42 -6.82 -17.79
N GLN A 224 15.05 -5.99 -18.63
CA GLN A 224 14.71 -4.56 -18.72
C GLN A 224 13.24 -4.35 -19.15
N GLY A 225 12.71 -5.21 -20.02
CA GLY A 225 11.31 -5.20 -20.41
C GLY A 225 10.34 -5.44 -19.25
N TRP A 226 10.65 -6.36 -18.33
CA TRP A 226 9.83 -6.61 -17.15
C TRP A 226 9.86 -5.45 -16.15
N ILE A 227 11.02 -4.81 -15.96
CA ILE A 227 11.12 -3.60 -15.13
C ILE A 227 10.26 -2.47 -15.73
N ALA A 228 10.31 -2.31 -17.05
CA ALA A 228 9.50 -1.32 -17.76
C ALA A 228 8.00 -1.60 -17.64
N ALA A 229 7.58 -2.86 -17.81
CA ALA A 229 6.19 -3.27 -17.61
C ALA A 229 5.74 -3.02 -16.15
N TRP A 230 6.60 -3.30 -15.18
CA TRP A 230 6.31 -3.09 -13.77
C TRP A 230 6.02 -1.61 -13.43
N GLN A 231 6.55 -0.63 -14.16
CA GLN A 231 6.28 0.80 -13.90
C GLN A 231 4.79 1.18 -13.96
N PHE A 232 3.96 0.41 -14.65
CA PHE A 232 2.54 0.69 -14.80
C PHE A 232 1.65 -0.26 -13.99
N PHE A 233 2.23 -1.05 -13.10
CA PHE A 233 1.48 -1.97 -12.24
C PHE A 233 0.27 -1.33 -11.54
N PRO A 234 0.30 -0.07 -11.07
CA PRO A 234 -0.85 0.49 -10.37
C PRO A 234 -2.07 0.66 -11.32
N LEU A 235 -1.81 1.04 -12.57
CA LEU A 235 -2.85 1.16 -13.59
C LEU A 235 -3.36 -0.21 -14.03
N TYR A 236 -2.47 -1.18 -14.22
CA TYR A 236 -2.84 -2.55 -14.55
C TYR A 236 -3.68 -3.19 -13.43
N THR A 237 -3.36 -2.90 -12.17
CA THR A 237 -4.11 -3.44 -11.03
C THR A 237 -5.56 -2.98 -11.08
N VAL A 238 -5.80 -1.68 -11.29
CA VAL A 238 -7.15 -1.11 -11.40
C VAL A 238 -7.86 -1.62 -12.66
N ALA A 239 -7.15 -1.72 -13.79
CA ALA A 239 -7.71 -2.25 -15.03
C ALA A 239 -8.16 -3.71 -14.87
N PHE A 240 -7.31 -4.59 -14.33
CA PHE A 240 -7.66 -5.98 -14.06
C PHE A 240 -8.80 -6.09 -13.04
N GLN A 241 -8.79 -5.27 -11.98
CA GLN A 241 -9.87 -5.22 -11.00
C GLN A 241 -11.21 -4.90 -11.67
N TYR A 242 -11.23 -3.88 -12.53
CA TYR A 242 -12.43 -3.47 -13.25
C TYR A 242 -12.89 -4.54 -14.25
N LEU A 243 -11.99 -5.07 -15.07
CA LEU A 243 -12.31 -6.05 -16.11
C LEU A 243 -12.84 -7.35 -15.52
N LEU A 244 -12.11 -7.94 -14.56
CA LEU A 244 -12.51 -9.18 -13.90
C LEU A 244 -13.79 -8.97 -13.08
N GLY A 245 -13.86 -7.87 -12.32
CA GLY A 245 -15.06 -7.54 -11.53
C GLY A 245 -16.30 -7.39 -12.40
N SER A 246 -16.19 -6.70 -13.54
CA SER A 246 -17.30 -6.51 -14.48
C SER A 246 -17.71 -7.81 -15.15
N PHE A 247 -16.73 -8.63 -15.55
CA PHE A 247 -16.99 -9.96 -16.14
C PHE A 247 -17.76 -10.85 -15.17
N PHE A 248 -17.29 -11.03 -13.95
CA PHE A 248 -17.94 -11.92 -12.98
C PHE A 248 -19.31 -11.38 -12.52
N LYS A 249 -19.48 -10.06 -12.41
CA LYS A 249 -20.80 -9.46 -12.14
C LYS A 249 -21.80 -9.71 -13.26
N ALA A 250 -21.36 -9.70 -14.52
CA ALA A 250 -22.21 -10.01 -15.66
C ALA A 250 -22.62 -11.49 -15.69
N VAL A 251 -21.71 -12.39 -15.33
CA VAL A 251 -21.96 -13.85 -15.30
C VAL A 251 -22.89 -14.26 -14.15
N ASP A 252 -22.78 -13.63 -12.98
CA ASP A 252 -23.52 -14.03 -11.76
C ASP A 252 -25.01 -13.65 -11.76
N GLN A 253 -25.49 -12.88 -12.76
CA GLN A 253 -26.90 -12.46 -12.94
C GLN A 253 -27.61 -11.90 -11.68
N GLY A 254 -26.86 -11.46 -10.67
CA GLY A 254 -27.42 -10.83 -9.46
C GLY A 254 -28.11 -11.78 -8.48
N LYS A 255 -27.77 -13.08 -8.45
CA LYS A 255 -28.27 -14.03 -7.41
C LYS A 255 -27.54 -13.85 -6.06
N GLY A 256 -27.46 -12.61 -5.57
CA GLY A 256 -26.91 -12.33 -4.24
C GLY A 256 -27.81 -12.86 -3.12
N PHE A 257 -27.21 -13.34 -2.04
CA PHE A 257 -27.93 -13.71 -0.82
C PHE A 257 -28.69 -12.49 -0.26
N LYS A 258 -30.02 -12.60 -0.15
CA LYS A 258 -30.88 -11.57 0.45
C LYS A 258 -30.79 -11.62 1.98
N LEU A 259 -29.74 -11.03 2.54
CA LEU A 259 -29.67 -10.78 3.99
C LEU A 259 -30.68 -9.70 4.39
N LYS A 260 -31.43 -9.96 5.46
CA LYS A 260 -32.60 -9.16 5.86
C LYS A 260 -32.24 -7.82 6.53
N SER A 261 -31.09 -7.72 7.21
CA SER A 261 -30.67 -6.50 7.91
C SER A 261 -29.29 -6.02 7.43
N ASP A 262 -28.97 -4.74 7.65
CA ASP A 262 -27.68 -4.16 7.25
C ASP A 262 -26.53 -4.61 8.16
N GLU A 263 -26.81 -4.90 9.42
CA GLU A 263 -25.87 -5.50 10.38
C GLU A 263 -25.47 -6.90 9.91
N ALA A 264 -26.44 -7.73 9.52
CA ALA A 264 -26.17 -9.07 9.00
C ALA A 264 -25.33 -9.02 7.71
N LYS A 265 -25.57 -8.04 6.84
CA LYS A 265 -24.73 -7.80 5.65
C LYS A 265 -23.31 -7.41 6.02
N MET A 266 -23.12 -6.61 7.07
CA MET A 266 -21.79 -6.23 7.54
C MET A 266 -21.01 -7.36 8.20
N VAL A 267 -21.68 -8.16 9.03
CA VAL A 267 -21.09 -9.39 9.58
C VAL A 267 -20.66 -10.30 8.45
N GLY A 268 -21.54 -10.56 7.47
CA GLY A 268 -21.22 -11.39 6.31
C GLY A 268 -20.07 -10.83 5.48
N TYR A 269 -20.03 -9.51 5.26
CA TYR A 269 -18.93 -8.81 4.60
C TYR A 269 -17.59 -9.04 5.34
N PHE A 270 -17.57 -8.81 6.65
CA PHE A 270 -16.35 -8.93 7.45
C PHE A 270 -15.74 -10.32 7.39
N TRP A 271 -16.56 -11.36 7.57
CA TRP A 271 -16.11 -12.74 7.46
C TRP A 271 -15.60 -13.08 6.07
N HIS A 272 -16.15 -12.45 5.03
CA HIS A 272 -15.69 -12.62 3.66
C HIS A 272 -14.39 -11.86 3.36
N ALA A 273 -14.16 -10.70 3.97
CA ALA A 273 -12.93 -9.91 3.82
C ALA A 273 -11.77 -10.43 4.68
N ARG A 274 -12.06 -11.14 5.80
CA ARG A 274 -11.06 -11.65 6.75
C ARG A 274 -9.89 -12.40 6.11
N PRO A 275 -10.08 -13.32 5.14
CA PRO A 275 -8.95 -14.01 4.49
C PRO A 275 -7.98 -13.06 3.78
N LEU A 276 -8.44 -11.92 3.26
CA LEU A 276 -7.59 -10.93 2.62
C LEU A 276 -6.63 -10.28 3.62
N TYR A 277 -7.13 -9.93 4.81
CA TYR A 277 -6.31 -9.38 5.89
C TYR A 277 -5.28 -10.41 6.38
N ILE A 278 -5.69 -11.66 6.57
CA ILE A 278 -4.78 -12.75 6.96
C ILE A 278 -3.68 -12.95 5.91
N GLY A 279 -4.05 -13.01 4.63
CA GLY A 279 -3.09 -13.15 3.54
C GLY A 279 -2.11 -11.97 3.46
N ALA A 280 -2.62 -10.73 3.61
CA ALA A 280 -1.80 -9.52 3.67
C ALA A 280 -0.78 -9.57 4.82
N LEU A 281 -1.20 -9.96 6.03
CA LEU A 281 -0.30 -10.10 7.18
C LEU A 281 0.72 -11.20 6.98
N PHE A 282 0.32 -12.31 6.38
CA PHE A 282 1.24 -13.41 6.08
C PHE A 282 2.33 -12.95 5.11
N ILE A 283 1.97 -12.27 4.02
CA ILE A 283 2.93 -11.72 3.06
C ILE A 283 3.89 -10.75 3.76
N CYS A 284 3.34 -9.77 4.51
CA CYS A 284 4.15 -8.83 5.29
C CYS A 284 5.11 -9.54 6.25
N GLY A 285 4.62 -10.52 7.02
CA GLY A 285 5.40 -11.30 7.97
C GLY A 285 6.52 -12.11 7.29
N VAL A 286 6.23 -12.78 6.18
CA VAL A 286 7.24 -13.55 5.42
C VAL A 286 8.37 -12.63 4.97
N PHE A 287 8.08 -11.52 4.29
CA PHE A 287 9.15 -10.61 3.84
C PHE A 287 9.88 -9.92 4.99
N HIS A 288 9.18 -9.60 6.09
CA HIS A 288 9.78 -8.94 7.24
C HIS A 288 10.70 -9.86 8.05
N VAL A 289 10.19 -11.01 8.48
CA VAL A 289 10.90 -11.93 9.36
C VAL A 289 12.13 -12.51 8.66
N ASN A 290 12.03 -12.87 7.37
CA ASN A 290 13.17 -13.44 6.66
C ASN A 290 14.32 -12.44 6.51
N VAL A 291 14.03 -11.17 6.15
CA VAL A 291 15.07 -10.14 6.04
C VAL A 291 15.62 -9.76 7.41
N LEU A 292 14.78 -9.62 8.44
CA LEU A 292 15.26 -9.37 9.80
C LEU A 292 16.13 -10.50 10.34
N ALA A 293 15.77 -11.76 10.07
CA ALA A 293 16.54 -12.91 10.49
C ALA A 293 17.97 -12.88 9.91
N ILE A 294 18.12 -12.47 8.65
CA ILE A 294 19.44 -12.28 8.02
C ILE A 294 20.19 -11.12 8.69
N CYS A 295 19.54 -9.97 8.86
CA CYS A 295 20.17 -8.76 9.43
C CYS A 295 20.59 -8.89 10.90
N LEU A 296 19.96 -9.80 11.64
CA LEU A 296 20.18 -10.01 13.07
C LEU A 296 20.92 -11.32 13.36
N LEU A 297 21.34 -12.06 12.33
CA LEU A 297 22.02 -13.33 12.51
C LEU A 297 23.39 -13.11 13.17
N PRO A 298 23.69 -13.77 14.29
CA PRO A 298 25.01 -13.74 14.89
C PRO A 298 26.08 -14.28 13.92
N GLU A 299 27.26 -13.67 13.92
CA GLU A 299 28.37 -14.01 13.00
C GLU A 299 28.74 -15.51 13.05
N TRP A 300 28.73 -16.13 14.23
CA TRP A 300 29.04 -17.56 14.39
C TRP A 300 28.01 -18.50 13.73
N LEU A 301 26.77 -18.05 13.50
CA LEU A 301 25.76 -18.81 12.77
C LEU A 301 25.84 -18.61 11.25
N VAL A 302 26.46 -17.52 10.79
CA VAL A 302 26.65 -17.22 9.35
C VAL A 302 27.44 -18.35 8.68
N ASP A 303 28.41 -18.93 9.38
CA ASP A 303 29.26 -20.02 8.86
C ASP A 303 28.55 -21.37 8.81
N VAL A 304 27.48 -21.52 9.60
CA VAL A 304 26.66 -22.75 9.65
C VAL A 304 25.61 -22.77 8.55
N PHE A 305 25.11 -21.60 8.13
CA PHE A 305 24.07 -21.47 7.12
C PHE A 305 24.64 -20.94 5.80
N PRO A 306 24.80 -21.77 4.75
CA PRO A 306 25.41 -21.36 3.48
C PRO A 306 24.75 -20.13 2.83
N ILE A 307 23.44 -19.98 2.97
CA ILE A 307 22.68 -18.82 2.45
C ILE A 307 23.00 -17.54 3.24
N ALA A 308 23.24 -17.65 4.55
CA ALA A 308 23.62 -16.51 5.37
C ALA A 308 25.07 -16.06 5.10
N GLY A 309 25.95 -17.00 4.74
CA GLY A 309 27.33 -16.71 4.31
C GLY A 309 27.43 -15.69 3.18
N THR A 310 26.44 -15.66 2.27
CA THR A 310 26.34 -14.65 1.21
C THR A 310 26.17 -13.23 1.75
N TYR A 311 25.58 -13.07 2.94
CA TYR A 311 25.18 -11.79 3.52
C TYR A 311 26.06 -11.37 4.72
N ARG A 312 27.29 -11.88 4.83
CA ARG A 312 28.15 -11.69 6.04
C ARG A 312 28.39 -10.22 6.43
N ASN A 313 28.36 -9.29 5.47
CA ASN A 313 28.58 -7.85 5.73
C ASN A 313 27.29 -7.05 5.92
N VAL A 314 26.14 -7.73 5.98
CA VAL A 314 24.84 -7.08 6.16
C VAL A 314 24.56 -6.91 7.65
N SER A 315 24.06 -5.74 8.02
CA SER A 315 23.54 -5.46 9.35
C SER A 315 22.14 -4.85 9.26
N PHE A 316 21.42 -4.85 10.38
CA PHE A 316 20.16 -4.11 10.48
C PHE A 316 20.32 -2.64 10.04
N ALA A 317 21.40 -1.98 10.47
CA ALA A 317 21.64 -0.57 10.15
C ALA A 317 21.93 -0.36 8.65
N SER A 318 22.70 -1.26 8.01
CA SER A 318 23.01 -1.11 6.59
C SER A 318 21.77 -1.26 5.71
N VAL A 319 20.79 -2.08 6.12
CA VAL A 319 19.53 -2.32 5.40
C VAL A 319 18.47 -1.27 5.68
N PHE A 320 18.26 -0.90 6.94
CA PHE A 320 17.08 -0.14 7.37
C PHE A 320 17.36 1.27 7.87
N LEU A 321 18.61 1.62 8.22
CA LEU A 321 18.90 2.94 8.78
C LEU A 321 19.38 3.88 7.66
N PRO A 322 18.61 4.92 7.32
CA PRO A 322 19.07 5.92 6.36
C PRO A 322 20.11 6.86 7.03
N PRO A 323 20.99 7.51 6.24
CA PRO A 323 21.84 8.57 6.77
C PRO A 323 21.00 9.72 7.34
N VAL A 324 21.61 10.52 8.22
CA VAL A 324 20.97 11.70 8.80
C VAL A 324 20.50 12.62 7.66
N PRO A 325 19.22 13.02 7.62
CA PRO A 325 18.67 13.80 6.53
C PRO A 325 18.94 15.31 6.73
N LEU A 326 20.16 15.67 7.13
CA LEU A 326 20.57 17.06 7.35
C LEU A 326 21.88 17.37 6.62
N PRO A 327 22.05 18.58 6.07
CA PRO A 327 23.33 18.99 5.46
C PRO A 327 24.49 19.01 6.46
N PRO A 328 25.75 18.85 6.00
CA PRO A 328 26.14 18.56 4.62
C PRO A 328 25.84 17.09 4.23
N PHE A 329 25.39 16.90 2.99
CA PHE A 329 25.12 15.56 2.48
C PHE A 329 26.37 14.96 1.85
N GLU A 330 26.66 13.71 2.16
CA GLU A 330 27.71 12.95 1.51
C GLU A 330 27.27 12.55 0.09
N THR A 331 28.19 12.64 -0.86
CA THR A 331 27.97 12.06 -2.19
C THR A 331 28.01 10.54 -2.08
N VAL A 332 26.96 9.88 -2.53
CA VAL A 332 26.82 8.42 -2.42
C VAL A 332 26.78 7.76 -3.80
N SER A 333 27.08 6.46 -3.84
CA SER A 333 26.88 5.67 -5.06
C SER A 333 25.41 5.68 -5.45
N VAL A 334 25.13 5.48 -6.74
CA VAL A 334 23.75 5.47 -7.24
C VAL A 334 22.87 4.43 -6.58
N VAL A 335 23.41 3.23 -6.34
CA VAL A 335 22.71 2.15 -5.62
C VAL A 335 22.34 2.60 -4.20
N ARG A 336 23.30 3.20 -3.47
CA ARG A 336 23.05 3.68 -2.10
C ARG A 336 22.13 4.88 -2.05
N GLY A 337 22.17 5.75 -3.07
CA GLY A 337 21.24 6.86 -3.24
C GLY A 337 19.79 6.38 -3.42
N ILE A 338 19.57 5.41 -4.31
CA ILE A 338 18.26 4.78 -4.53
C ILE A 338 17.81 4.04 -3.27
N HIS A 339 18.70 3.29 -2.63
CA HIS A 339 18.39 2.62 -1.36
C HIS A 339 17.93 3.60 -0.29
N THR A 340 18.64 4.72 -0.11
CA THR A 340 18.26 5.78 0.83
C THR A 340 16.90 6.39 0.46
N PHE A 341 16.65 6.66 -0.81
CA PHE A 341 15.37 7.15 -1.31
C PHE A 341 14.24 6.18 -0.91
N LEU A 342 14.42 4.89 -1.16
CA LEU A 342 13.38 3.88 -0.90
C LEU A 342 13.18 3.57 0.60
N ILE A 343 14.20 3.75 1.44
CA ILE A 343 14.02 3.72 2.91
C ILE A 343 13.03 4.81 3.31
N TRP A 344 13.22 6.03 2.82
CA TRP A 344 12.30 7.13 3.10
C TRP A 344 10.90 6.89 2.55
N ASP A 345 10.77 6.27 1.38
CA ASP A 345 9.48 5.81 0.86
C ASP A 345 8.72 4.99 1.89
N MET A 346 9.35 3.96 2.45
CA MET A 346 8.68 3.06 3.37
C MET A 346 8.44 3.69 4.75
N PHE A 347 9.38 4.49 5.26
CA PHE A 347 9.27 5.07 6.59
C PHE A 347 8.22 6.18 6.64
N VAL A 348 8.26 7.12 5.70
CA VAL A 348 7.33 8.25 5.68
C VAL A 348 5.93 7.79 5.26
N SER A 349 5.82 6.93 4.23
CA SER A 349 4.50 6.43 3.82
C SER A 349 3.89 5.49 4.85
N GLY A 350 4.69 4.64 5.50
CA GLY A 350 4.25 3.78 6.59
C GLY A 350 3.78 4.58 7.80
N ALA A 351 4.54 5.59 8.22
CA ALA A 351 4.13 6.51 9.28
C ALA A 351 2.82 7.23 8.95
N ALA A 352 2.68 7.74 7.72
CA ALA A 352 1.44 8.38 7.28
C ALA A 352 0.25 7.42 7.27
N ALA A 353 0.44 6.18 6.81
CA ALA A 353 -0.60 5.15 6.82
C ALA A 353 -1.05 4.82 8.26
N LEU A 354 -0.12 4.73 9.22
CA LEU A 354 -0.45 4.49 10.63
C LEU A 354 -1.13 5.69 11.29
N VAL A 355 -0.69 6.92 11.00
CA VAL A 355 -1.36 8.15 11.47
C VAL A 355 -2.78 8.23 10.93
N TRP A 356 -2.98 7.90 9.66
CA TRP A 356 -4.32 7.83 9.07
C TRP A 356 -5.15 6.70 9.71
N ALA A 357 -4.59 5.51 9.90
CA ALA A 357 -5.28 4.40 10.56
C ALA A 357 -5.71 4.74 12.00
N ALA A 358 -4.92 5.55 12.73
CA ALA A 358 -5.31 6.05 14.05
C ALA A 358 -6.59 6.89 14.00
N LEU A 359 -6.74 7.77 13.00
CA LEU A 359 -7.99 8.49 12.76
C LEU A 359 -9.13 7.53 12.42
N GLN A 360 -8.87 6.56 11.55
CA GLN A 360 -9.89 5.60 11.17
C GLN A 360 -10.37 4.75 12.36
N ALA A 361 -9.46 4.36 13.26
CA ALA A 361 -9.80 3.70 14.51
C ALA A 361 -10.63 4.60 15.43
N ARG A 362 -10.21 5.87 15.62
CA ARG A 362 -10.94 6.85 16.44
C ARG A 362 -12.35 7.16 15.92
N ASN A 363 -12.55 7.10 14.60
CA ASN A 363 -13.85 7.31 13.97
C ASN A 363 -14.87 6.21 14.27
N VAL A 364 -14.41 5.00 14.61
CA VAL A 364 -15.29 3.92 15.09
C VAL A 364 -15.83 4.27 16.47
N SER A 365 -14.95 4.57 17.41
CA SER A 365 -15.29 4.93 18.79
C SER A 365 -14.12 5.63 19.47
N SER A 366 -14.37 6.36 20.56
CA SER A 366 -13.29 6.86 21.41
C SER A 366 -12.49 5.73 22.08
N ARG A 367 -13.08 4.54 22.21
CA ARG A 367 -12.48 3.36 22.88
C ARG A 367 -11.54 2.55 21.98
N THR A 368 -11.68 2.67 20.67
CA THR A 368 -10.90 1.90 19.68
C THR A 368 -9.54 2.53 19.40
N PHE A 369 -9.28 3.72 19.91
CA PHE A 369 -7.97 4.38 19.85
C PHE A 369 -7.50 4.80 21.25
N GLY A 370 -6.33 4.31 21.66
CA GLY A 370 -5.72 4.57 22.96
C GLY A 370 -4.37 3.87 23.10
N VAL A 371 -3.83 3.81 24.33
CA VAL A 371 -2.50 3.24 24.61
C VAL A 371 -2.40 1.78 24.14
N THR A 372 -3.44 0.96 24.37
CA THR A 372 -3.46 -0.44 23.92
C THR A 372 -3.33 -0.57 22.40
N TRP A 373 -4.01 0.31 21.64
CA TRP A 373 -3.89 0.33 20.19
C TRP A 373 -2.45 0.66 19.76
N VAL A 374 -1.83 1.68 20.39
CA VAL A 374 -0.44 2.06 20.11
C VAL A 374 0.54 0.91 20.40
N LEU A 375 0.39 0.24 21.55
CA LEU A 375 1.24 -0.89 21.93
C LEU A 375 1.08 -2.07 20.94
N LYS A 376 -0.15 -2.36 20.51
CA LYS A 376 -0.41 -3.36 19.47
C LYS A 376 0.22 -2.97 18.15
N THR A 377 0.08 -1.72 17.71
CA THR A 377 0.70 -1.22 16.47
C THR A 377 2.23 -1.36 16.52
N ILE A 378 2.87 -1.05 17.65
CA ILE A 378 4.30 -1.29 17.84
C ILE A 378 4.63 -2.79 17.74
N GLY A 379 3.89 -3.63 18.47
CA GLY A 379 4.11 -5.09 18.45
C GLY A 379 3.99 -5.68 17.05
N TYR A 380 2.96 -5.30 16.29
CA TYR A 380 2.80 -5.74 14.91
C TYR A 380 3.87 -5.14 13.98
N THR A 381 4.34 -3.93 14.24
CA THR A 381 5.43 -3.35 13.44
C THR A 381 6.71 -4.18 13.57
N ILE A 382 6.98 -4.70 14.76
CA ILE A 382 8.13 -5.58 15.04
C ILE A 382 7.98 -6.96 14.38
N ILE A 383 6.76 -7.51 14.32
CA ILE A 383 6.52 -8.88 13.85
C ILE A 383 6.31 -8.94 12.34
N THR A 384 5.60 -7.97 11.77
CA THR A 384 5.17 -7.99 10.37
C THR A 384 5.62 -6.77 9.57
N GLY A 385 6.34 -5.84 10.17
CA GLY A 385 6.74 -4.58 9.55
C GLY A 385 5.66 -3.50 9.64
N PRO A 386 5.97 -2.26 9.25
CA PRO A 386 5.07 -1.11 9.38
C PRO A 386 3.79 -1.28 8.55
N THR A 387 3.86 -1.89 7.36
CA THR A 387 2.65 -2.17 6.59
C THR A 387 1.81 -3.24 7.26
N GLY A 388 2.40 -4.28 7.82
CA GLY A 388 1.64 -5.30 8.54
C GLY A 388 0.92 -4.74 9.76
N ALA A 389 1.52 -3.79 10.49
CA ALA A 389 0.84 -3.04 11.54
C ALA A 389 -0.31 -2.19 11.00
N PHE A 390 -0.14 -1.56 9.84
CA PHE A 390 -1.22 -0.84 9.14
C PHE A 390 -2.37 -1.79 8.77
N VAL A 391 -2.08 -2.98 8.24
CA VAL A 391 -3.08 -4.01 7.92
C VAL A 391 -3.86 -4.40 9.16
N MET A 392 -3.18 -4.65 10.28
CA MET A 392 -3.84 -4.96 11.55
C MET A 392 -4.72 -3.82 12.04
N ALA A 393 -4.25 -2.57 12.00
CA ALA A 393 -5.05 -1.43 12.43
C ALA A 393 -6.35 -1.28 11.61
N MET A 394 -6.26 -1.54 10.31
CA MET A 394 -7.42 -1.50 9.40
C MET A 394 -8.35 -2.69 9.61
N TRP A 395 -7.82 -3.87 9.92
CA TRP A 395 -8.63 -5.03 10.29
C TRP A 395 -9.34 -4.83 11.64
N GLU A 396 -8.65 -4.31 12.65
CA GLU A 396 -9.26 -3.99 13.96
C GLU A 396 -10.37 -2.96 13.82
N ARG A 397 -10.19 -1.94 12.95
CA ARG A 397 -11.26 -0.98 12.62
C ARG A 397 -12.51 -1.70 12.10
N ASP A 398 -12.36 -2.54 11.09
CA ASP A 398 -13.48 -3.25 10.47
C ASP A 398 -14.16 -4.22 11.46
N SER A 399 -13.36 -4.89 12.30
CA SER A 399 -13.84 -5.79 13.36
C SER A 399 -14.64 -5.03 14.42
N ALA A 400 -14.12 -3.89 14.90
CA ALA A 400 -14.74 -3.10 15.95
C ALA A 400 -16.07 -2.49 15.51
N VAL A 401 -16.23 -2.14 14.23
CA VAL A 401 -17.54 -1.73 13.69
C VAL A 401 -18.56 -2.86 13.83
N VAL A 402 -18.17 -4.10 13.51
CA VAL A 402 -19.06 -5.26 13.63
C VAL A 402 -19.40 -5.56 15.09
N GLU A 403 -18.41 -5.56 15.98
CA GLU A 403 -18.61 -5.82 17.42
C GLU A 403 -19.60 -4.82 18.05
N LEU A 404 -19.40 -3.52 17.80
CA LEU A 404 -20.28 -2.48 18.36
C LEU A 404 -21.71 -2.54 17.81
N LEU A 405 -21.89 -2.97 16.56
CA LEU A 405 -23.23 -3.19 15.99
C LEU A 405 -23.94 -4.38 16.63
N ILE A 406 -23.20 -5.46 16.92
CA ILE A 406 -23.75 -6.61 17.64
C ILE A 406 -24.14 -6.21 19.06
N GLU A 407 -23.27 -5.48 19.77
CA GLU A 407 -23.58 -4.96 21.11
C GLU A 407 -24.83 -4.07 21.11
N GLN A 408 -24.98 -3.20 20.12
CA GLN A 408 -26.16 -2.34 20.00
C GLN A 408 -27.43 -3.15 19.75
N ALA A 409 -27.39 -4.12 18.82
CA ALA A 409 -28.52 -5.00 18.53
C ALA A 409 -28.91 -5.90 19.72
N MET A 410 -27.98 -6.20 20.63
CA MET A 410 -28.26 -6.93 21.87
C MET A 410 -28.91 -6.05 22.94
N LYS A 411 -28.64 -4.75 22.96
CA LYS A 411 -29.24 -3.80 23.92
C LYS A 411 -30.66 -3.37 23.54
N ASP A 412 -30.97 -3.41 22.25
CA ASP A 412 -32.30 -3.04 21.71
C ASP A 412 -33.33 -4.20 21.79
N LYS A 413 -32.91 -5.37 22.29
CA LYS A 413 -33.76 -6.53 22.60
C LYS A 413 -34.00 -6.62 24.10
#